data_AF-A0A644UF48-F1
#
_entry.id   AF-A0A644UF48-F1
#
_cell.length_a   1.000
_cell.length_b   1.000
_cell.length_c   1.000
_cell.angle_alpha   90.00
_cell.angle_beta   90.00
_cell.angle_gamma   90.00
#
_symmetry.space_group_name_H-M   'P 1'
#
loop_
_entity.id
_entity.type
_entity.pdbx_description
1 polymer ?
#
loop_
_entity_poly.entity_id
_entity_poly.type
_entity_poly.pdbx_seq_one_letter_code
_entity_poly.pdbx_strand_id
1 'polypeptide(L)'
;MLEVIVGQGLALNLSNDIEVNFIEENPLFMDDRVPAPYSLSFDVPPTPWNLKVLGFPVRISSASIHKRLPAEIRFSGLVLARGEILLIETDPTIKLQFKGSREPEQIAVNLNKIDLGSRQYGSFQYHAEDLNYQSQELEEYVLSMRAMAYQGSDYVIAPVRLREVSWSGSESAGGMVNSVKQYINYFNPVTKNFFITDQEKAHTPILPFPFVHKIIEQAFGPYLVSNPFASGDLAKLVLISMNHKYFSFDNLYNWYWIPPMEEQRQDVMFPLVDAYNASNGLIPLSWEMKSFLQAYPFRELLKNLMKIFCITAYPGVKYRMEFSNDVMNRQVRLNWDGKLAGDPVISTEEARDYVFRYNDVQKSDEEQIREYASIKQIHDVTMASATESGAIYMDVSTGGQYNITRKLRGLDSLPWLTCDIRHSPFASREPDGSRDKTEVISDIRPADMAIDQYWWQDKAPYADIIQKKHWWVPVIEKKGLSEPPCIMFWAGMAATLENDGSEYPLIMSHHTDHFGAKRLNTSLHPEGPDGLIEKYHGMMKAWTEKDKMKVKGSFLLSPLELKKLDIRDKVFLKGRLFYIQKLNYSLSHMHLSLVDVDLIEC
;
A
#
# COMPACT_ATOMS: atom_id res chain seq x y z
N MET A 1 21.14 39.68 7.01
CA MET A 1 22.35 39.01 6.51
C MET A 1 22.05 37.54 6.26
N LEU A 2 22.34 37.04 5.06
CA LEU A 2 22.19 35.64 4.69
C LEU A 2 23.31 34.79 5.29
N GLU A 3 22.95 33.64 5.87
CA GLU A 3 23.90 32.66 6.39
C GLU A 3 23.46 31.25 5.99
N VAL A 4 24.41 30.43 5.54
CA VAL A 4 24.20 29.00 5.32
C VAL A 4 24.99 28.24 6.39
N ILE A 5 24.26 27.60 7.30
CA ILE A 5 24.80 26.87 8.44
C ILE A 5 24.80 25.38 8.11
N VAL A 6 25.92 24.69 8.32
CA VAL A 6 26.11 23.29 7.94
C VAL A 6 26.66 22.48 9.10
N GLY A 7 26.24 21.22 9.20
CA GLY A 7 26.74 20.26 10.19
C GLY A 7 26.45 20.69 11.62
N GLN A 8 27.49 20.79 12.44
CA GLN A 8 27.41 21.16 13.86
C GLN A 8 27.24 22.67 14.11
N GLY A 9 26.63 23.41 13.17
CA GLY A 9 26.40 24.85 13.32
C GLY A 9 27.46 25.75 12.71
N LEU A 10 28.23 25.28 11.72
CA LEU A 10 29.30 26.06 11.09
C LEU A 10 28.77 26.84 9.88
N ALA A 11 29.02 28.14 9.84
CA ALA A 11 28.63 28.99 8.71
C ALA A 11 29.61 28.87 7.54
N LEU A 12 29.10 28.79 6.31
CA LEU A 12 29.91 28.87 5.09
C LEU A 12 30.27 30.32 4.77
N ASN A 13 31.48 30.52 4.23
CA ASN A 13 31.87 31.77 3.58
C ASN A 13 31.19 31.84 2.21
N LEU A 14 30.23 32.74 2.06
CA LEU A 14 29.50 32.97 0.79
C LEU A 14 30.22 34.05 -0.05
N SER A 15 30.09 33.98 -1.37
CA SER A 15 30.59 35.05 -2.27
C SER A 15 29.75 36.33 -2.13
N ASN A 16 30.30 37.49 -2.49
CA ASN A 16 29.58 38.77 -2.34
C ASN A 16 28.36 38.89 -3.27
N ASP A 17 28.36 38.16 -4.37
CA ASP A 17 27.34 38.08 -5.41
C ASP A 17 26.38 36.89 -5.21
N ILE A 18 26.43 36.23 -4.04
CA ILE A 18 25.58 35.07 -3.77
C ILE A 18 24.09 35.42 -3.94
N GLU A 19 23.41 34.58 -4.70
CA GLU A 19 21.96 34.59 -4.84
C GLU A 19 21.44 33.17 -4.63
N VAL A 20 20.55 33.01 -3.66
CA VAL A 20 19.95 31.73 -3.31
C VAL A 20 18.48 31.77 -3.67
N ASN A 21 18.12 31.04 -4.74
CA ASN A 21 16.76 30.98 -5.26
C ASN A 21 15.96 29.87 -4.56
N PHE A 22 14.83 30.22 -3.98
CA PHE A 22 13.88 29.30 -3.36
C PHE A 22 12.71 29.09 -4.29
N ILE A 23 12.39 27.84 -4.59
CA ILE A 23 11.22 27.46 -5.36
C ILE A 23 10.47 26.41 -4.57
N GLU A 24 9.36 26.81 -3.93
CA GLU A 24 8.49 25.90 -3.19
C GLU A 24 7.21 25.68 -4.00
N GLU A 25 6.92 24.42 -4.31
CA GLU A 25 5.71 24.02 -5.06
C GLU A 25 4.79 23.25 -4.13
N ASN A 26 3.49 23.52 -4.21
CA ASN A 26 2.51 22.85 -3.37
C ASN A 26 2.28 21.41 -3.88
N PRO A 27 2.65 20.39 -3.08
CA PRO A 27 2.49 18.97 -3.44
C PRO A 27 1.06 18.57 -3.83
N LEU A 28 0.05 19.33 -3.37
CA LEU A 28 -1.36 19.07 -3.62
C LEU A 28 -1.73 19.16 -5.11
N PHE A 29 -1.03 19.99 -5.87
CA PHE A 29 -1.32 20.28 -7.28
C PHE A 29 -0.30 19.66 -8.24
N MET A 30 0.60 18.83 -7.74
CA MET A 30 1.59 18.11 -8.53
C MET A 30 1.09 16.70 -8.86
N ASP A 31 1.48 16.18 -10.03
CA ASP A 31 1.19 14.80 -10.41
C ASP A 31 1.88 13.80 -9.47
N ASP A 32 3.09 14.14 -9.02
CA ASP A 32 3.81 13.39 -7.98
C ASP A 32 3.61 14.00 -6.61
N ARG A 33 2.70 13.40 -5.84
CA ARG A 33 2.37 13.80 -4.46
C ARG A 33 3.42 13.39 -3.43
N VAL A 34 4.57 12.82 -3.86
CA VAL A 34 5.82 12.70 -3.08
C VAL A 34 6.87 13.69 -3.61
N PRO A 35 6.72 15.01 -3.41
CA PRO A 35 7.75 15.94 -3.88
C PRO A 35 8.99 15.92 -2.99
N ALA A 36 10.07 16.48 -3.52
CA ALA A 36 11.08 17.14 -2.71
C ALA A 36 10.62 18.60 -2.52
N PRO A 37 10.61 19.15 -1.30
CA PRO A 37 9.92 20.41 -0.99
C PRO A 37 10.48 21.58 -1.79
N TYR A 38 11.79 21.61 -1.95
CA TYR A 38 12.53 22.53 -2.80
C TYR A 38 13.98 22.05 -2.86
N SER A 39 14.59 22.13 -4.05
CA SER A 39 16.00 21.82 -4.26
C SER A 39 16.63 23.00 -4.96
N LEU A 40 17.66 23.59 -4.34
CA LEU A 40 18.29 24.81 -4.81
C LEU A 40 19.79 24.64 -4.86
N SER A 41 20.37 24.98 -6.02
CA SER A 41 21.80 24.89 -6.25
C SER A 41 22.45 26.26 -6.12
N PHE A 42 23.58 26.33 -5.44
CA PHE A 42 24.37 27.54 -5.30
C PHE A 42 25.85 27.21 -5.16
N ASP A 43 26.68 28.18 -5.48
CA ASP A 43 28.13 28.03 -5.51
C ASP A 43 28.76 28.71 -4.29
N VAL A 44 29.77 28.07 -3.71
CA VAL A 44 30.60 28.68 -2.67
C VAL A 44 32.09 28.65 -3.05
N PRO A 45 32.86 29.69 -2.67
CA PRO A 45 34.28 29.73 -2.96
C PRO A 45 35.03 28.62 -2.21
N PRO A 46 36.09 28.02 -2.79
CA PRO A 46 36.89 26.97 -2.17
C PRO A 46 37.87 27.53 -1.12
N THR A 47 37.37 28.30 -0.15
CA THR A 47 38.18 28.84 0.94
C THR A 47 38.65 27.70 1.86
N PRO A 48 39.81 27.83 2.54
CA PRO A 48 40.27 26.84 3.52
C PRO A 48 39.21 26.52 4.59
N TRP A 49 38.40 27.51 4.96
CA TRP A 49 37.29 27.35 5.89
C TRP A 49 36.16 26.48 5.30
N ASN A 50 35.66 26.81 4.10
CA ASN A 50 34.59 26.05 3.45
C ASN A 50 35.00 24.59 3.20
N LEU A 51 36.24 24.38 2.75
CA LEU A 51 36.78 23.03 2.58
C LEU A 51 36.76 22.27 3.89
N LYS A 52 37.19 22.88 5.01
CA LYS A 52 37.13 22.25 6.34
C LYS A 52 35.69 21.94 6.77
N VAL A 53 34.76 22.88 6.63
CA VAL A 53 33.34 22.72 7.02
C VAL A 53 32.68 21.58 6.25
N LEU A 54 32.99 21.45 4.95
CA LEU A 54 32.45 20.39 4.10
C LEU A 54 33.20 19.05 4.27
N GLY A 55 34.33 19.05 4.98
CA GLY A 55 35.13 17.87 5.29
C GLY A 55 36.12 17.49 4.20
N PHE A 56 36.80 18.48 3.64
CA PHE A 56 37.83 18.40 2.59
C PHE A 56 37.40 17.54 1.40
N PRO A 57 36.37 17.96 0.65
CA PRO A 57 35.95 17.21 -0.51
C PRO A 57 37.07 17.16 -1.56
N VAL A 58 37.38 15.96 -2.03
CA VAL A 58 38.35 15.70 -3.13
C VAL A 58 37.76 16.22 -4.46
N ARG A 59 38.48 16.18 -5.58
CA ARG A 59 37.89 16.43 -6.91
C ARG A 59 36.75 15.45 -7.17
N ILE A 60 35.51 15.94 -7.17
CA ILE A 60 34.30 15.13 -7.38
C ILE A 60 33.90 15.31 -8.84
N SER A 61 33.87 14.22 -9.61
CA SER A 61 33.20 14.21 -10.90
C SER A 61 31.68 14.19 -10.67
N SER A 62 30.93 14.87 -11.55
CA SER A 62 29.49 15.13 -11.47
C SER A 62 28.54 13.92 -11.30
N ALA A 63 29.06 12.70 -11.17
CA ALA A 63 28.30 11.46 -11.24
C ALA A 63 27.88 10.85 -9.89
N SER A 64 28.30 11.37 -8.72
CA SER A 64 27.89 10.76 -7.44
C SER A 64 27.83 11.72 -6.25
N ILE A 65 26.69 11.76 -5.56
CA ILE A 65 26.48 12.47 -4.29
C ILE A 65 27.42 11.87 -3.23
N HIS A 66 28.45 12.61 -2.82
CA HIS A 66 29.47 12.10 -1.90
C HIS A 66 29.11 12.25 -0.41
N LYS A 67 28.32 13.27 -0.05
CA LYS A 67 28.03 13.58 1.35
C LYS A 67 26.73 14.36 1.50
N ARG A 68 25.89 13.94 2.46
CA ARG A 68 24.71 14.68 2.92
C ARG A 68 25.03 15.31 4.27
N LEU A 69 24.90 16.62 4.37
CA LEU A 69 25.16 17.34 5.62
C LEU A 69 23.88 18.08 6.05
N PRO A 70 23.45 17.98 7.32
CA PRO A 70 22.31 18.76 7.79
C PRO A 70 22.65 20.26 7.66
N ALA A 71 21.68 21.05 7.24
CA ALA A 71 21.88 22.47 6.99
C ALA A 71 20.66 23.33 7.34
N GLU A 72 20.93 24.58 7.67
CA GLU A 72 19.92 25.63 7.88
C GLU A 72 20.29 26.86 7.03
N ILE A 73 19.28 27.47 6.41
CA ILE A 73 19.43 28.77 5.76
C ILE A 73 18.80 29.82 6.66
N ARG A 74 19.60 30.81 7.06
CA ARG A 74 19.17 31.91 7.92
C ARG A 74 19.25 33.23 7.17
N PHE A 75 18.30 34.12 7.45
CA PHE A 75 18.32 35.48 6.95
C PHE A 75 18.01 36.44 8.08
N SER A 76 18.96 37.33 8.38
CA SER A 76 18.87 38.31 9.47
C SER A 76 18.56 37.65 10.82
N GLY A 77 19.23 36.54 11.11
CA GLY A 77 19.07 35.76 12.34
C GLY A 77 17.84 34.84 12.37
N LEU A 78 16.95 34.90 11.37
CA LEU A 78 15.79 34.01 11.28
C LEU A 78 16.11 32.77 10.45
N VAL A 79 15.90 31.58 11.01
CA VAL A 79 15.90 30.33 10.24
C VAL A 79 14.70 30.32 9.31
N LEU A 80 14.95 30.36 7.99
CA LEU A 80 13.94 30.30 6.94
C LEU A 80 13.74 28.88 6.44
N ALA A 81 14.83 28.11 6.32
CA ALA A 81 14.79 26.75 5.78
C ALA A 81 15.68 25.80 6.57
N ARG A 82 15.27 24.53 6.66
CA ARG A 82 16.06 23.43 7.23
C ARG A 82 16.03 22.24 6.30
N GLY A 83 17.13 21.53 6.19
CA GLY A 83 17.25 20.45 5.21
C GLY A 83 18.64 19.84 5.20
N GLU A 84 19.06 19.40 4.03
CA GLU A 84 20.38 18.81 3.82
C GLU A 84 21.08 19.48 2.64
N ILE A 85 22.40 19.68 2.75
CA ILE A 85 23.25 20.06 1.63
C ILE A 85 23.87 18.81 1.02
N LEU A 86 23.75 18.73 -0.29
CA LEU A 86 24.35 17.77 -1.18
C LEU A 86 25.52 18.46 -1.89
N LEU A 87 26.67 17.81 -1.89
CA LEU A 87 27.84 18.26 -2.61
C LEU A 87 27.83 17.67 -4.03
N ILE A 88 27.81 18.53 -5.07
CA ILE A 88 27.67 18.10 -6.48
C ILE A 88 29.04 18.07 -7.19
N GLU A 89 29.78 19.17 -7.15
CA GLU A 89 31.01 19.36 -7.94
C GLU A 89 32.01 20.24 -7.17
N THR A 90 33.29 20.01 -7.41
CA THR A 90 34.41 20.73 -6.76
C THR A 90 35.49 21.12 -7.77
N ASP A 91 35.17 21.97 -8.76
CA ASP A 91 36.13 22.68 -9.64
C ASP A 91 35.37 23.62 -10.60
N PRO A 92 35.69 24.93 -10.76
CA PRO A 92 36.58 25.79 -9.98
C PRO A 92 35.94 26.33 -8.69
N THR A 93 34.61 26.20 -8.55
CA THR A 93 33.82 26.53 -7.35
C THR A 93 33.31 25.24 -6.70
N ILE A 94 32.84 25.33 -5.46
CA ILE A 94 32.16 24.21 -4.80
C ILE A 94 30.67 24.37 -5.06
N LYS A 95 30.10 23.50 -5.90
CA LYS A 95 28.67 23.49 -6.19
C LYS A 95 27.94 22.67 -5.14
N LEU A 96 27.00 23.32 -4.46
CA LEU A 96 26.16 22.74 -3.43
C LEU A 96 24.71 22.73 -3.91
N GLN A 97 23.96 21.73 -3.48
CA GLN A 97 22.50 21.71 -3.62
C GLN A 97 21.88 21.53 -2.24
N PHE A 98 21.11 22.51 -1.80
CA PHE A 98 20.29 22.40 -0.61
C PHE A 98 18.95 21.77 -0.96
N LYS A 99 18.59 20.73 -0.22
CA LYS A 99 17.29 20.07 -0.27
C LYS A 99 16.53 20.38 1.01
N GLY A 100 15.36 21.03 0.91
CA GLY A 100 14.51 21.41 2.05
C GLY A 100 13.85 20.26 2.82
N SER A 101 14.26 19.03 2.55
CA SER A 101 13.80 17.83 3.23
C SER A 101 14.98 16.95 3.61
N ARG A 102 14.81 16.24 4.71
CA ARG A 102 15.68 15.11 5.04
C ARG A 102 14.98 13.85 4.56
N GLU A 103 15.59 13.04 3.70
CA GLU A 103 15.00 11.78 3.27
C GLU A 103 15.55 10.62 4.11
N PRO A 104 14.71 9.92 4.90
CA PRO A 104 15.07 8.65 5.51
C PRO A 104 15.59 7.65 4.46
N GLU A 105 16.66 6.94 4.80
CA GLU A 105 17.27 5.96 3.89
C GLU A 105 16.29 4.84 3.52
N GLN A 106 15.40 4.45 4.45
CA GLN A 106 14.43 3.38 4.22
C GLN A 106 13.33 3.73 3.21
N ILE A 107 13.13 5.02 2.86
CA ILE A 107 12.15 5.38 1.82
C ILE A 107 12.65 5.03 0.41
N ALA A 108 13.97 4.95 0.23
CA ALA A 108 14.60 4.71 -1.06
C ALA A 108 14.78 3.22 -1.39
N VAL A 109 14.46 2.31 -0.46
CA VAL A 109 14.65 0.87 -0.64
C VAL A 109 13.37 0.17 -1.10
N ASN A 110 13.52 -1.09 -1.52
CA ASN A 110 12.40 -1.97 -1.81
C ASN A 110 11.76 -2.48 -0.51
N LEU A 111 10.49 -2.91 -0.57
CA LEU A 111 9.74 -3.38 0.60
C LEU A 111 10.47 -4.53 1.33
N ASN A 112 11.05 -5.48 0.59
CA ASN A 112 11.84 -6.59 1.15
C ASN A 112 13.17 -6.20 1.81
N LYS A 113 13.48 -4.91 1.90
CA LYS A 113 14.63 -4.37 2.63
C LYS A 113 14.22 -3.57 3.87
N ILE A 114 12.93 -3.31 4.06
CA ILE A 114 12.42 -2.64 5.26
C ILE A 114 12.35 -3.67 6.38
N ASP A 115 13.10 -3.41 7.46
CA ASP A 115 13.12 -4.30 8.63
C ASP A 115 11.86 -4.10 9.49
N LEU A 116 10.91 -5.03 9.38
CA LEU A 116 9.67 -5.06 10.18
C LEU A 116 9.77 -6.02 11.38
N GLY A 117 10.99 -6.42 11.75
CA GLY A 117 11.25 -7.35 12.84
C GLY A 117 11.28 -8.81 12.41
N SER A 118 11.61 -9.65 13.40
CA SER A 118 11.79 -11.09 13.26
C SER A 118 11.01 -11.86 14.31
N ARG A 119 10.82 -13.15 14.06
CA ARG A 119 10.25 -14.11 15.01
C ARG A 119 11.19 -15.31 15.14
N GLN A 120 11.25 -15.87 16.35
CA GLN A 120 12.03 -17.06 16.66
C GLN A 120 11.24 -17.93 17.64
N TYR A 121 11.17 -19.22 17.35
CA TYR A 121 10.40 -20.20 18.13
C TYR A 121 11.25 -21.39 18.58
N GLY A 122 12.58 -21.35 18.37
CA GLY A 122 13.48 -22.47 18.66
C GLY A 122 13.96 -23.13 17.38
N SER A 123 13.87 -24.46 17.31
CA SER A 123 14.30 -25.26 16.15
C SER A 123 13.40 -26.49 15.96
N PHE A 124 13.36 -27.03 14.75
CA PHE A 124 12.62 -28.25 14.41
C PHE A 124 13.50 -29.25 13.64
N GLN A 125 13.05 -30.49 13.54
CA GLN A 125 13.80 -31.59 12.93
C GLN A 125 13.97 -31.39 11.42
N TYR A 126 15.18 -31.63 10.92
CA TYR A 126 15.49 -31.57 9.48
C TYR A 126 14.81 -32.69 8.69
N HIS A 127 14.70 -33.87 9.30
CA HIS A 127 14.08 -35.05 8.72
C HIS A 127 12.56 -34.98 8.87
N ALA A 128 11.84 -35.24 7.78
CA ALA A 128 10.38 -35.12 7.75
C ALA A 128 9.70 -36.20 8.60
N GLU A 129 10.31 -37.39 8.66
CA GLU A 129 9.91 -38.51 9.50
C GLU A 129 9.95 -38.20 11.00
N ASP A 130 10.82 -37.27 11.41
CA ASP A 130 11.03 -36.90 12.80
C ASP A 130 10.29 -35.61 13.18
N LEU A 131 9.58 -34.97 12.24
CA LEU A 131 8.88 -33.71 12.48
C LEU A 131 7.66 -33.95 13.38
N ASN A 132 7.66 -33.32 14.55
CA ASN A 132 6.60 -33.46 15.55
C ASN A 132 5.94 -32.10 15.84
N TYR A 133 4.71 -31.86 15.35
CA TYR A 133 3.99 -30.61 15.63
C TYR A 133 3.49 -30.47 17.07
N GLN A 134 3.64 -31.52 17.88
CA GLN A 134 3.43 -31.47 19.33
C GLN A 134 4.70 -31.07 20.08
N SER A 135 5.83 -30.84 19.39
CA SER A 135 6.97 -30.17 20.02
C SER A 135 6.54 -28.76 20.44
N GLN A 136 7.06 -28.31 21.58
CA GLN A 136 6.69 -27.01 22.14
C GLN A 136 6.94 -25.88 21.12
N GLU A 137 8.06 -25.94 20.40
CA GLU A 137 8.48 -24.94 19.41
C GLU A 137 7.49 -24.81 18.25
N LEU A 138 7.07 -25.96 17.69
CA LEU A 138 6.13 -26.00 16.57
C LEU A 138 4.71 -25.69 17.01
N GLU A 139 4.31 -26.11 18.21
CA GLU A 139 3.02 -25.75 18.80
C GLU A 139 2.95 -24.24 19.02
N GLU A 140 3.97 -23.62 19.63
CA GLU A 140 4.06 -22.16 19.82
C GLU A 140 4.02 -21.41 18.49
N TYR A 141 4.72 -21.91 17.47
CA TYR A 141 4.65 -21.37 16.10
C TYR A 141 3.21 -21.38 15.58
N VAL A 142 2.52 -22.52 15.55
CA VAL A 142 1.16 -22.63 15.01
C VAL A 142 0.16 -21.81 15.85
N LEU A 143 0.27 -21.84 17.18
CA LEU A 143 -0.56 -21.05 18.08
C LEU A 143 -0.40 -19.55 17.83
N SER A 144 0.82 -19.08 17.58
CA SER A 144 1.07 -17.68 17.26
C SER A 144 0.41 -17.28 15.94
N MET A 145 0.47 -18.13 14.93
CA MET A 145 -0.14 -17.87 13.63
C MET A 145 -1.67 -17.88 13.71
N ARG A 146 -2.23 -18.84 14.46
CA ARG A 146 -3.66 -18.86 14.78
C ARG A 146 -4.06 -17.58 15.50
N ALA A 147 -3.34 -17.14 16.53
CA ALA A 147 -3.65 -15.90 17.22
C ALA A 147 -3.66 -14.70 16.26
N MET A 148 -2.73 -14.62 15.31
CA MET A 148 -2.71 -13.54 14.31
C MET A 148 -3.88 -13.58 13.32
N ALA A 149 -4.39 -14.75 12.96
CA ALA A 149 -5.60 -14.88 12.15
C ALA A 149 -6.84 -14.27 12.85
N TYR A 150 -6.95 -14.47 14.16
CA TYR A 150 -8.09 -13.97 14.95
C TYR A 150 -7.94 -12.50 15.38
N GLN A 151 -6.73 -12.08 15.75
CA GLN A 151 -6.49 -10.82 16.44
C GLN A 151 -5.76 -9.76 15.61
N GLY A 152 -5.07 -10.16 14.52
CA GLY A 152 -4.42 -9.24 13.58
C GLY A 152 -3.59 -8.14 14.27
N SER A 153 -2.59 -8.49 15.08
CA SER A 153 -1.82 -7.50 15.84
C SER A 153 -0.65 -6.90 15.05
N ASP A 154 0.23 -7.77 14.51
CA ASP A 154 1.44 -7.37 13.78
C ASP A 154 1.31 -7.55 12.28
N TYR A 155 0.54 -8.55 11.90
CA TYR A 155 0.22 -8.93 10.54
C TYR A 155 -1.05 -9.76 10.59
N VAL A 156 -1.63 -10.00 9.43
CA VAL A 156 -2.83 -10.82 9.25
C VAL A 156 -2.46 -12.08 8.49
N ILE A 157 -3.11 -13.18 8.85
CA ILE A 157 -3.04 -14.43 8.09
C ILE A 157 -4.47 -14.74 7.68
N ALA A 158 -4.72 -14.71 6.37
CA ALA A 158 -6.04 -14.95 5.80
C ALA A 158 -5.92 -15.74 4.48
N PRO A 159 -6.88 -16.61 4.17
CA PRO A 159 -6.88 -17.40 2.96
C PRO A 159 -6.98 -16.51 1.73
N VAL A 160 -6.16 -16.79 0.72
CA VAL A 160 -6.19 -16.12 -0.59
C VAL A 160 -6.04 -17.18 -1.68
N ARG A 161 -6.94 -17.18 -2.66
CA ARG A 161 -6.98 -18.13 -3.77
C ARG A 161 -5.99 -17.76 -4.87
N LEU A 162 -5.25 -18.74 -5.38
CA LEU A 162 -4.34 -18.60 -6.53
C LEU A 162 -5.01 -18.95 -7.86
N ARG A 163 -5.32 -17.95 -8.68
CA ARG A 163 -6.11 -18.11 -9.92
C ARG A 163 -5.63 -19.23 -10.85
N GLU A 164 -4.32 -19.39 -11.01
CA GLU A 164 -3.72 -20.32 -11.99
C GLU A 164 -3.66 -21.76 -11.49
N VAL A 165 -3.79 -21.99 -10.18
CA VAL A 165 -3.69 -23.34 -9.63
C VAL A 165 -5.06 -24.01 -9.69
N SER A 166 -5.19 -25.03 -10.53
CA SER A 166 -6.39 -25.84 -10.65
C SER A 166 -6.31 -27.09 -9.76
N TRP A 167 -7.45 -27.77 -9.60
CA TRP A 167 -7.50 -29.06 -8.94
C TRP A 167 -6.81 -30.14 -9.77
N SER A 168 -5.95 -30.94 -9.16
CA SER A 168 -5.27 -32.06 -9.81
C SER A 168 -5.56 -33.38 -9.10
N GLY A 169 -5.86 -34.44 -9.85
CA GLY A 169 -6.09 -35.77 -9.28
C GLY A 169 -7.52 -36.03 -8.78
N SER A 170 -7.69 -37.09 -7.97
CA SER A 170 -9.01 -37.56 -7.51
C SER A 170 -9.69 -36.53 -6.60
N GLU A 171 -11.01 -36.40 -6.73
CA GLU A 171 -11.82 -35.59 -5.80
C GLU A 171 -12.25 -36.39 -4.56
N SER A 172 -12.08 -37.71 -4.55
CA SER A 172 -12.41 -38.58 -3.42
C SER A 172 -11.22 -38.85 -2.48
N ALA A 173 -9.99 -38.58 -2.91
CA ALA A 173 -8.76 -38.87 -2.17
C ALA A 173 -7.76 -37.71 -2.30
N GLY A 174 -7.15 -37.28 -1.18
CA GLY A 174 -6.11 -36.23 -1.17
C GLY A 174 -6.66 -34.81 -1.39
N GLY A 175 -7.87 -34.53 -0.88
CA GLY A 175 -8.56 -33.29 -1.17
C GLY A 175 -8.01 -32.09 -0.40
N MET A 176 -7.55 -32.31 0.83
CA MET A 176 -6.94 -31.25 1.61
C MET A 176 -5.57 -30.82 1.05
N VAL A 177 -4.76 -31.77 0.58
CA VAL A 177 -3.46 -31.48 -0.07
C VAL A 177 -3.66 -30.63 -1.32
N ASN A 178 -4.63 -30.97 -2.17
CA ASN A 178 -4.98 -30.16 -3.33
C ASN A 178 -5.46 -28.76 -2.94
N SER A 179 -6.26 -28.65 -1.87
CA SER A 179 -6.75 -27.36 -1.39
C SER A 179 -5.60 -26.47 -0.93
N VAL A 180 -4.65 -27.00 -0.17
CA VAL A 180 -3.50 -26.20 0.31
C VAL A 180 -2.64 -25.67 -0.83
N LYS A 181 -2.56 -26.39 -1.96
CA LYS A 181 -1.88 -25.90 -3.17
C LYS A 181 -2.61 -24.74 -3.86
N GLN A 182 -3.92 -24.66 -3.69
CA GLN A 182 -4.76 -23.64 -4.33
C GLN A 182 -4.81 -22.32 -3.57
N TYR A 183 -4.38 -22.31 -2.31
CA TYR A 183 -4.51 -21.17 -1.41
C TYR A 183 -3.17 -20.78 -0.79
N ILE A 184 -2.98 -19.48 -0.61
CA ILE A 184 -2.07 -18.95 0.40
C ILE A 184 -2.83 -18.98 1.74
N ASN A 185 -2.16 -19.40 2.82
CA ASN A 185 -2.71 -19.41 4.17
C ASN A 185 -4.05 -20.17 4.26
N TYR A 186 -4.09 -21.40 3.76
CA TYR A 186 -5.29 -22.22 3.83
C TYR A 186 -5.73 -22.42 5.29
N PHE A 187 -6.84 -21.79 5.68
CA PHE A 187 -7.42 -21.92 7.01
C PHE A 187 -8.64 -22.83 6.93
N ASN A 188 -8.66 -23.93 7.68
CA ASN A 188 -9.83 -24.81 7.73
C ASN A 188 -10.93 -24.17 8.58
N PRO A 189 -12.06 -23.75 7.99
CA PRO A 189 -13.10 -23.01 8.72
C PRO A 189 -13.88 -23.84 9.75
N VAL A 190 -13.85 -25.17 9.61
CA VAL A 190 -14.59 -26.10 10.49
C VAL A 190 -13.76 -26.41 11.72
N THR A 191 -12.50 -26.81 11.53
CA THR A 191 -11.59 -27.11 12.64
C THR A 191 -10.94 -25.85 13.22
N LYS A 192 -11.11 -24.71 12.55
CA LYS A 192 -10.61 -23.39 12.95
C LYS A 192 -9.10 -23.36 13.12
N ASN A 193 -8.40 -24.06 12.23
CA ASN A 193 -6.96 -24.27 12.31
C ASN A 193 -6.31 -24.34 10.92
N PHE A 194 -4.98 -24.30 10.91
CA PHE A 194 -4.14 -24.38 9.73
C PHE A 194 -3.68 -25.81 9.41
N PHE A 195 -4.07 -26.81 10.22
CA PHE A 195 -3.74 -28.21 10.01
C PHE A 195 -4.65 -28.88 8.96
N ILE A 196 -4.05 -29.79 8.20
CA ILE A 196 -4.58 -30.37 6.95
C ILE A 196 -5.07 -31.81 7.17
N THR A 197 -4.33 -32.63 7.92
CA THR A 197 -4.62 -34.04 8.19
C THR A 197 -4.69 -34.33 9.68
N ASP A 198 -4.91 -35.60 10.06
CA ASP A 198 -4.90 -36.06 11.46
C ASP A 198 -3.71 -35.44 12.19
N GLN A 199 -3.98 -34.88 13.38
CA GLN A 199 -3.57 -33.54 13.83
C GLN A 199 -2.07 -33.27 14.04
N GLU A 200 -1.16 -34.11 13.52
CA GLU A 200 0.20 -34.22 14.06
C GLU A 200 1.33 -33.87 13.07
N LYS A 201 1.08 -33.73 11.75
CA LYS A 201 2.19 -33.73 10.75
C LYS A 201 2.11 -32.78 9.54
N ALA A 202 0.97 -32.15 9.23
CA ALA A 202 0.87 -31.24 8.07
C ALA A 202 0.02 -29.99 8.36
N HIS A 203 0.60 -28.80 8.12
CA HIS A 203 -0.10 -27.50 8.15
C HIS A 203 0.02 -26.77 6.80
N THR A 204 -0.75 -25.70 6.58
CA THR A 204 -0.61 -24.83 5.37
C THR A 204 0.65 -23.97 5.43
N PRO A 205 1.29 -23.61 4.29
CA PRO A 205 2.33 -22.59 4.30
C PRO A 205 1.72 -21.28 4.77
N ILE A 206 2.46 -20.56 5.63
CA ILE A 206 1.97 -19.34 6.25
C ILE A 206 2.80 -18.16 5.74
N LEU A 207 2.15 -17.28 5.00
CA LEU A 207 2.67 -16.00 4.50
C LEU A 207 1.93 -14.87 5.23
N PRO A 208 2.59 -14.12 6.12
CA PRO A 208 1.97 -13.01 6.84
C PRO A 208 1.70 -11.82 5.91
N PHE A 209 0.56 -11.15 6.11
CA PHE A 209 0.19 -9.90 5.43
C PHE A 209 0.37 -8.72 6.38
N PRO A 210 1.43 -7.91 6.24
CA PRO A 210 1.69 -6.80 7.14
C PRO A 210 0.69 -5.66 6.93
N PHE A 211 0.40 -4.93 8.00
CA PHE A 211 -0.39 -3.71 7.94
C PHE A 211 0.39 -2.58 7.26
N VAL A 212 -0.27 -1.88 6.35
CA VAL A 212 0.33 -0.80 5.55
C VAL A 212 0.90 0.32 6.44
N HIS A 213 0.19 0.68 7.51
CA HIS A 213 0.63 1.76 8.39
C HIS A 213 1.94 1.44 9.11
N LYS A 214 2.18 0.18 9.48
CA LYS A 214 3.45 -0.27 10.10
C LYS A 214 4.61 -0.17 9.12
N ILE A 215 4.39 -0.50 7.84
CA ILE A 215 5.42 -0.35 6.79
C ILE A 215 5.82 1.12 6.67
N ILE A 216 4.83 2.02 6.64
CA ILE A 216 5.06 3.47 6.54
C ILE A 216 5.78 3.99 7.80
N GLU A 217 5.32 3.63 8.99
CA GLU A 217 5.96 4.03 10.26
C GLU A 217 7.41 3.58 10.33
N GLN A 218 7.72 2.37 9.86
CA GLN A 218 9.08 1.86 9.87
C GLN A 218 9.96 2.53 8.79
N ALA A 219 9.41 2.80 7.61
CA ALA A 219 10.15 3.45 6.52
C ALA A 219 10.51 4.91 6.85
N PHE A 220 9.63 5.63 7.54
CA PHE A 220 9.88 7.02 7.92
C PHE A 220 10.48 7.17 9.33
N GLY A 221 10.25 6.22 10.23
CA GLY A 221 10.70 6.23 11.61
C GLY A 221 10.36 7.53 12.35
N PRO A 222 11.31 8.13 13.10
CA PRO A 222 11.06 9.34 13.89
C PRO A 222 10.81 10.61 13.05
N TYR A 223 10.97 10.51 11.72
CA TYR A 223 10.74 11.61 10.80
C TYR A 223 9.27 11.71 10.37
N LEU A 224 8.39 10.76 10.71
CA LEU A 224 6.96 10.86 10.44
C LEU A 224 6.23 11.63 11.54
N VAL A 225 5.45 12.65 11.18
CA VAL A 225 4.64 13.44 12.12
C VAL A 225 3.18 13.01 12.13
N SER A 226 2.65 12.63 10.97
CA SER A 226 1.28 12.16 10.83
C SER A 226 1.22 11.02 9.83
N ASN A 227 0.43 10.00 10.18
CA ASN A 227 0.17 8.84 9.35
C ASN A 227 -1.35 8.58 9.31
N PRO A 228 -2.07 9.05 8.28
CA PRO A 228 -3.49 8.78 8.14
C PRO A 228 -3.82 7.28 8.11
N PHE A 229 -2.88 6.45 7.64
CA PHE A 229 -3.04 4.99 7.60
C PHE A 229 -3.06 4.35 8.98
N ALA A 230 -2.59 5.00 10.04
CA ALA A 230 -2.57 4.45 11.39
C ALA A 230 -3.90 4.60 12.15
N SER A 231 -4.97 5.06 11.47
CA SER A 231 -6.24 5.41 12.11
C SER A 231 -7.46 4.94 11.31
N GLY A 232 -8.59 4.77 12.01
CA GLY A 232 -9.86 4.38 11.40
C GLY A 232 -9.77 3.05 10.64
N ASP A 233 -10.51 2.94 9.53
CA ASP A 233 -10.48 1.74 8.69
C ASP A 233 -9.14 1.55 7.95
N LEU A 234 -8.38 2.64 7.70
CA LEU A 234 -7.07 2.53 7.03
C LEU A 234 -6.04 1.78 7.88
N ALA A 235 -6.20 1.78 9.21
CA ALA A 235 -5.36 0.96 10.11
C ALA A 235 -5.52 -0.54 9.86
N LYS A 236 -6.63 -0.96 9.25
CA LYS A 236 -6.91 -2.36 8.89
C LYS A 236 -6.42 -2.73 7.49
N LEU A 237 -5.81 -1.79 6.76
CA LEU A 237 -5.30 -2.03 5.41
C LEU A 237 -4.04 -2.91 5.48
N VAL A 238 -4.09 -4.06 4.81
CA VAL A 238 -3.00 -5.03 4.75
C VAL A 238 -2.46 -5.17 3.34
N LEU A 239 -1.19 -5.56 3.25
CA LEU A 239 -0.49 -5.82 2.01
C LEU A 239 -0.42 -7.33 1.76
N ILE A 240 -1.07 -7.80 0.70
CA ILE A 240 -0.93 -9.18 0.26
C ILE A 240 0.37 -9.30 -0.53
N SER A 241 1.29 -10.09 -0.01
CA SER A 241 2.54 -10.46 -0.66
C SER A 241 2.64 -11.98 -0.74
N MET A 242 3.20 -12.46 -1.86
CA MET A 242 3.42 -13.87 -2.14
C MET A 242 4.89 -14.27 -2.13
N ASN A 243 5.77 -13.33 -1.77
CA ASN A 243 7.20 -13.56 -1.86
C ASN A 243 7.68 -14.37 -0.66
N HIS A 244 8.39 -15.45 -0.90
CA HIS A 244 9.34 -16.03 0.05
C HIS A 244 10.25 -16.97 -0.73
N LYS A 245 11.57 -16.95 -0.45
CA LYS A 245 12.57 -17.71 -1.24
C LYS A 245 12.26 -19.21 -1.35
N TYR A 246 11.68 -19.77 -0.29
CA TYR A 246 11.35 -21.19 -0.19
C TYR A 246 9.87 -21.49 -0.41
N PHE A 247 9.06 -20.50 -0.78
CA PHE A 247 7.67 -20.75 -1.13
C PHE A 247 7.58 -21.32 -2.56
N SER A 248 7.64 -22.64 -2.65
CA SER A 248 7.13 -23.39 -3.78
C SER A 248 6.35 -24.60 -3.27
N PHE A 249 5.21 -24.90 -3.88
CA PHE A 249 4.40 -26.04 -3.44
C PHE A 249 5.18 -27.36 -3.54
N ASP A 250 6.03 -27.51 -4.56
CA ASP A 250 6.77 -28.76 -4.78
C ASP A 250 7.97 -28.96 -3.82
N ASN A 251 8.55 -27.89 -3.24
CA ASN A 251 9.66 -28.02 -2.27
C ASN A 251 9.19 -28.12 -0.81
N LEU A 252 7.89 -27.97 -0.56
CA LEU A 252 7.31 -27.97 0.78
C LEU A 252 6.73 -29.32 1.17
N TYR A 253 6.53 -30.23 0.22
CA TYR A 253 6.10 -31.60 0.50
C TYR A 253 7.30 -32.52 0.52
N ASN A 254 7.63 -33.04 1.70
CA ASN A 254 8.46 -34.23 1.81
C ASN A 254 7.58 -35.41 2.23
N TRP A 255 7.87 -36.59 1.70
CA TRP A 255 7.15 -37.81 2.00
C TRP A 255 8.10 -38.81 2.62
N TYR A 256 7.60 -39.60 3.55
CA TYR A 256 8.32 -40.78 4.04
C TYR A 256 7.39 -41.98 4.10
N TRP A 257 7.99 -43.16 4.04
CA TRP A 257 7.27 -44.43 4.10
C TRP A 257 7.13 -44.89 5.55
N ILE A 258 5.97 -45.40 5.93
CA ILE A 258 5.79 -46.15 7.18
C ILE A 258 5.93 -47.64 6.83
N PRO A 259 7.02 -48.32 7.23
CA PRO A 259 7.14 -49.75 7.01
C PRO A 259 6.04 -50.52 7.76
N PRO A 260 5.46 -51.60 7.19
CA PRO A 260 5.82 -52.27 5.94
C PRO A 260 4.89 -51.91 4.75
N MET A 261 4.04 -50.88 4.87
CA MET A 261 2.99 -50.59 3.89
C MET A 261 3.39 -49.40 3.01
N GLU A 262 3.84 -49.65 1.77
CA GLU A 262 4.12 -48.62 0.75
C GLU A 262 2.92 -47.69 0.47
N GLU A 263 1.72 -48.14 0.83
CA GLU A 263 0.45 -47.41 0.70
C GLU A 263 0.26 -46.31 1.78
N GLN A 264 1.09 -46.28 2.84
CA GLN A 264 1.04 -45.29 3.91
C GLN A 264 2.09 -44.19 3.72
N ARG A 265 1.95 -43.41 2.64
CA ARG A 265 2.73 -42.18 2.43
C ARG A 265 2.12 -41.06 3.28
N GLN A 266 2.93 -40.41 4.11
CA GLN A 266 2.52 -39.19 4.82
C GLN A 266 3.20 -37.98 4.20
N ASP A 267 2.38 -37.02 3.77
CA ASP A 267 2.82 -35.71 3.32
C ASP A 267 3.13 -34.86 4.56
N VAL A 268 4.37 -34.37 4.67
CA VAL A 268 4.81 -33.45 5.72
C VAL A 268 5.14 -32.12 5.09
N MET A 269 4.83 -31.03 5.78
CA MET A 269 5.05 -29.71 5.26
C MET A 269 5.79 -28.79 6.23
N PHE A 270 7.04 -28.45 5.90
CA PHE A 270 7.86 -27.65 6.81
C PHE A 270 7.37 -26.20 6.97
N PRO A 271 7.54 -25.60 8.16
CA PRO A 271 7.36 -24.16 8.35
C PRO A 271 8.26 -23.37 7.40
N LEU A 272 7.78 -22.22 6.91
CA LEU A 272 8.60 -21.29 6.14
C LEU A 272 9.57 -20.55 7.07
N VAL A 273 10.87 -20.73 6.81
CA VAL A 273 11.98 -20.10 7.55
C VAL A 273 13.00 -19.48 6.61
N ASP A 274 13.81 -18.55 7.13
CA ASP A 274 14.81 -17.85 6.32
C ASP A 274 15.97 -18.75 5.87
N ALA A 275 16.25 -19.83 6.61
CA ALA A 275 17.32 -20.76 6.28
C ALA A 275 17.01 -22.19 6.75
N TYR A 276 17.11 -23.16 5.83
CA TYR A 276 16.99 -24.59 6.11
C TYR A 276 18.35 -25.26 6.43
N ASN A 277 19.33 -24.48 6.86
CA ASN A 277 20.64 -25.01 7.23
C ASN A 277 20.54 -25.72 8.58
N ALA A 278 20.67 -27.04 8.59
CA ALA A 278 20.61 -27.82 9.82
C ALA A 278 21.94 -27.79 10.58
N SER A 279 21.86 -27.67 11.91
CA SER A 279 22.97 -27.94 12.83
C SER A 279 22.54 -29.05 13.78
N ASN A 280 23.32 -30.14 13.85
CA ASN A 280 22.99 -31.33 14.64
C ASN A 280 21.57 -31.89 14.34
N GLY A 281 21.14 -31.86 13.07
CA GLY A 281 19.83 -32.37 12.65
C GLY A 281 18.65 -31.43 12.93
N LEU A 282 18.90 -30.20 13.41
CA LEU A 282 17.86 -29.21 13.73
C LEU A 282 17.97 -27.98 12.84
N ILE A 283 16.84 -27.53 12.30
CA ILE A 283 16.67 -26.28 11.55
C ILE A 283 16.13 -25.19 12.50
N PRO A 284 16.73 -23.99 12.53
CA PRO A 284 16.18 -22.87 13.28
C PRO A 284 14.76 -22.49 12.81
N LEU A 285 13.82 -22.43 13.75
CA LEU A 285 12.46 -21.95 13.51
C LEU A 285 12.41 -20.43 13.67
N SER A 286 13.01 -19.71 12.71
CA SER A 286 13.04 -18.24 12.72
C SER A 286 12.88 -17.65 11.34
N TRP A 287 12.28 -16.46 11.29
CA TRP A 287 12.08 -15.72 10.05
C TRP A 287 12.02 -14.20 10.29
N GLU A 288 12.42 -13.44 9.28
CA GLU A 288 12.30 -11.99 9.19
C GLU A 288 11.09 -11.61 8.33
N MET A 289 10.27 -10.66 8.80
CA MET A 289 9.06 -10.25 8.06
C MET A 289 9.38 -9.74 6.64
N LYS A 290 10.56 -9.13 6.46
CA LYS A 290 11.01 -8.61 5.16
C LYS A 290 11.21 -9.71 4.11
N SER A 291 11.46 -10.96 4.52
CA SER A 291 11.56 -12.11 3.62
C SER A 291 10.25 -12.44 2.93
N PHE A 292 9.12 -11.99 3.52
CA PHE A 292 7.78 -12.20 2.98
C PHE A 292 7.30 -11.10 2.04
N LEU A 293 8.04 -9.99 1.91
CA LEU A 293 7.66 -8.82 1.12
C LEU A 293 8.23 -8.88 -0.30
N GLN A 294 7.53 -8.28 -1.26
CA GLN A 294 8.01 -8.12 -2.64
C GLN A 294 9.25 -7.21 -2.72
N ALA A 295 10.07 -7.37 -3.76
CA ALA A 295 11.11 -6.40 -4.10
C ALA A 295 10.54 -5.22 -4.92
N TYR A 296 9.38 -4.72 -4.51
CA TYR A 296 8.73 -3.55 -5.10
C TYR A 296 9.25 -2.27 -4.40
N PRO A 297 9.51 -1.16 -5.11
CA PRO A 297 10.00 0.06 -4.48
C PRO A 297 8.98 0.66 -3.48
N PHE A 298 9.40 0.98 -2.26
CA PHE A 298 8.51 1.56 -1.25
C PHE A 298 7.90 2.90 -1.70
N ARG A 299 8.68 3.73 -2.39
CA ARG A 299 8.20 5.01 -2.93
C ARG A 299 7.03 4.84 -3.89
N GLU A 300 7.07 3.82 -4.75
CA GLU A 300 5.98 3.53 -5.69
C GLU A 300 4.74 3.01 -4.96
N LEU A 301 4.92 2.21 -3.89
CA LEU A 301 3.81 1.81 -3.01
C LEU A 301 3.14 3.04 -2.40
N LEU A 302 3.94 3.92 -1.77
CA LEU A 302 3.43 5.11 -1.12
C LEU A 302 2.72 6.04 -2.10
N LYS A 303 3.30 6.26 -3.29
CA LYS A 303 2.69 7.08 -4.34
C LYS A 303 1.31 6.54 -4.75
N ASN A 304 1.20 5.23 -4.95
CA ASN A 304 -0.07 4.59 -5.29
C ASN A 304 -1.08 4.68 -4.16
N LEU A 305 -0.69 4.41 -2.91
CA LEU A 305 -1.56 4.56 -1.74
C LEU A 305 -2.08 6.00 -1.60
N MET A 306 -1.23 6.99 -1.81
CA MET A 306 -1.63 8.40 -1.75
C MET A 306 -2.60 8.79 -2.87
N LYS A 307 -2.45 8.20 -4.06
CA LYS A 307 -3.44 8.35 -5.14
C LYS A 307 -4.79 7.73 -4.75
N ILE A 308 -4.79 6.51 -4.20
CA ILE A 308 -6.02 5.76 -3.83
C ILE A 308 -6.84 6.48 -2.75
N PHE A 309 -6.18 7.08 -1.76
CA PHE A 309 -6.86 7.69 -0.61
C PHE A 309 -6.83 9.23 -0.65
N CYS A 310 -6.49 9.82 -1.80
CA CYS A 310 -6.33 11.26 -1.98
C CYS A 310 -5.54 11.92 -0.82
N ILE A 311 -4.35 11.38 -0.54
CA ILE A 311 -3.42 11.89 0.48
C ILE A 311 -2.31 12.66 -0.23
N THR A 312 -1.76 13.65 0.47
CA THR A 312 -0.61 14.42 0.02
C THR A 312 0.48 14.36 1.08
N ALA A 313 1.72 14.06 0.67
CA ALA A 313 2.88 14.12 1.54
C ALA A 313 3.52 15.50 1.46
N TYR A 314 3.71 16.13 2.62
CA TYR A 314 4.43 17.38 2.78
C TYR A 314 5.81 17.09 3.37
N PRO A 315 6.85 17.08 2.51
CA PRO A 315 8.20 16.77 2.93
C PRO A 315 8.84 17.96 3.67
N GLY A 316 9.75 17.67 4.59
CA GLY A 316 10.48 18.66 5.37
C GLY A 316 11.60 17.99 6.18
N VAL A 317 12.05 18.60 7.27
CA VAL A 317 12.89 17.88 8.26
C VAL A 317 12.14 16.69 8.86
N LYS A 318 10.82 16.82 8.94
CA LYS A 318 9.88 15.73 9.21
C LYS A 318 8.80 15.72 8.13
N TYR A 319 8.28 14.54 7.84
CA TYR A 319 7.20 14.33 6.88
C TYR A 319 5.86 14.37 7.56
N ARG A 320 4.89 14.87 6.81
CA ARG A 320 3.51 14.90 7.22
C ARG A 320 2.65 14.42 6.07
N MET A 321 1.80 13.44 6.34
CA MET A 321 0.81 12.96 5.39
C MET A 321 -0.56 13.46 5.86
N GLU A 322 -1.30 14.11 4.96
CA GLU A 322 -2.64 14.64 5.24
C GLU A 322 -3.57 14.30 4.08
N PHE A 323 -4.85 14.08 4.37
CA PHE A 323 -5.85 13.99 3.32
C PHE A 323 -5.95 15.33 2.58
N SER A 324 -6.05 15.28 1.26
CA SER A 324 -6.22 16.49 0.45
C SER A 324 -7.47 17.28 0.86
N ASN A 325 -8.54 16.60 1.26
CA ASN A 325 -9.75 17.24 1.80
C ASN A 325 -9.46 18.06 3.06
N ASP A 326 -8.60 17.57 3.97
CA ASP A 326 -8.26 18.29 5.20
C ASP A 326 -7.47 19.57 4.88
N VAL A 327 -6.53 19.47 3.93
CA VAL A 327 -5.76 20.63 3.44
C VAL A 327 -6.68 21.65 2.78
N MET A 328 -7.58 21.19 1.90
CA MET A 328 -8.56 22.03 1.22
C MET A 328 -9.60 22.63 2.17
N ASN A 329 -9.84 22.05 3.34
CA ASN A 329 -10.73 22.60 4.37
C ASN A 329 -10.04 23.53 5.37
N ARG A 330 -8.73 23.75 5.27
CA ARG A 330 -8.03 24.66 6.18
C ARG A 330 -8.67 26.05 6.18
N GLN A 331 -8.71 26.63 7.38
CA GLN A 331 -9.19 27.99 7.58
C GLN A 331 -8.23 28.99 6.92
N VAL A 332 -8.81 30.11 6.46
CA VAL A 332 -8.04 31.22 5.89
C VAL A 332 -7.28 31.91 7.01
N ARG A 333 -5.97 32.04 6.84
CA ARG A 333 -5.07 32.63 7.85
C ARG A 333 -4.36 33.89 7.39
N LEU A 334 -4.34 34.13 6.07
CA LEU A 334 -3.51 35.14 5.45
C LEU A 334 -4.37 36.09 4.61
N ASN A 335 -4.15 37.40 4.76
CA ASN A 335 -4.74 38.43 3.91
C ASN A 335 -3.60 39.20 3.22
N TRP A 336 -3.57 39.15 1.89
CA TRP A 336 -2.53 39.74 1.06
C TRP A 336 -3.01 40.94 0.23
N ASP A 337 -4.17 41.52 0.53
CA ASP A 337 -4.76 42.65 -0.21
C ASP A 337 -3.83 43.86 -0.38
N GLY A 338 -3.01 44.13 0.65
CA GLY A 338 -2.02 45.21 0.67
C GLY A 338 -0.59 44.75 0.42
N LYS A 339 -0.38 43.49 0.01
CA LYS A 339 0.94 42.89 -0.19
C LYS A 339 1.33 42.74 -1.65
N LEU A 340 0.36 42.77 -2.55
CA LEU A 340 0.61 42.70 -3.99
C LEU A 340 1.39 43.93 -4.47
N ALA A 341 2.50 43.69 -5.14
CA ALA A 341 3.33 44.71 -5.78
C ALA A 341 3.10 44.66 -7.29
N GLY A 342 2.67 45.79 -7.85
CA GLY A 342 2.35 45.89 -9.28
C GLY A 342 1.03 45.21 -9.68
N ASP A 343 0.85 45.03 -10.99
CA ASP A 343 -0.34 44.42 -11.56
C ASP A 343 -0.15 42.91 -11.73
N PRO A 344 -1.10 42.08 -11.26
CA PRO A 344 -0.99 40.64 -11.41
C PRO A 344 -1.42 40.21 -12.82
N VAL A 345 -0.88 39.09 -13.28
CA VAL A 345 -1.38 38.37 -14.46
C VAL A 345 -2.51 37.45 -14.02
N ILE A 346 -3.70 37.69 -14.57
CA ILE A 346 -4.90 36.89 -14.29
C ILE A 346 -5.21 36.03 -15.50
N SER A 347 -5.44 34.74 -15.26
CA SER A 347 -5.86 33.76 -16.27
C SER A 347 -6.93 32.83 -15.71
N THR A 348 -7.53 32.01 -16.55
CA THR A 348 -8.54 31.02 -16.14
C THR A 348 -8.03 29.62 -16.49
N GLU A 349 -8.23 28.67 -15.58
CA GLU A 349 -8.08 27.23 -15.83
C GLU A 349 -9.48 26.64 -16.00
N GLU A 350 -9.74 26.03 -17.15
CA GLU A 350 -11.02 25.40 -17.46
C GLU A 350 -11.26 24.14 -16.63
N ALA A 351 -12.52 23.89 -16.29
CA ALA A 351 -12.97 22.68 -15.62
C ALA A 351 -12.58 21.41 -16.37
N ARG A 352 -12.13 20.40 -15.62
CA ARG A 352 -11.77 19.08 -16.14
C ARG A 352 -12.58 17.99 -15.46
N ASP A 353 -12.85 16.91 -16.18
CA ASP A 353 -13.52 15.73 -15.61
C ASP A 353 -12.53 14.96 -14.73
N TYR A 354 -12.91 14.67 -13.49
CA TYR A 354 -12.04 13.97 -12.55
C TYR A 354 -12.33 12.47 -12.57
N VAL A 355 -11.32 11.66 -12.90
CA VAL A 355 -11.45 10.20 -12.99
C VAL A 355 -10.40 9.53 -12.12
N PHE A 356 -10.83 8.80 -11.09
CA PHE A 356 -9.96 7.86 -10.38
C PHE A 356 -10.20 6.45 -10.93
N ARG A 357 -9.13 5.71 -11.23
CA ARG A 357 -9.21 4.32 -11.69
C ARG A 357 -8.01 3.48 -11.29
N TYR A 358 -8.23 2.18 -11.21
CA TYR A 358 -7.18 1.17 -11.12
C TYR A 358 -6.74 0.72 -12.52
N ASN A 359 -5.47 0.38 -12.67
CA ASN A 359 -4.95 -0.28 -13.88
C ASN A 359 -5.34 -1.76 -13.94
N ASP A 360 -5.36 -2.30 -15.16
CA ASP A 360 -5.59 -3.74 -15.45
C ASP A 360 -6.86 -4.32 -14.81
N VAL A 361 -7.94 -3.55 -14.81
CA VAL A 361 -9.24 -3.97 -14.31
C VAL A 361 -10.04 -4.64 -15.41
N GLN A 362 -10.53 -5.85 -15.13
CA GLN A 362 -11.38 -6.60 -16.04
C GLN A 362 -12.76 -5.94 -16.19
N LYS A 363 -13.11 -5.57 -17.42
CA LYS A 363 -14.40 -5.02 -17.82
C LYS A 363 -15.11 -6.02 -18.73
N SER A 364 -16.43 -6.13 -18.60
CA SER A 364 -17.30 -6.87 -19.54
C SER A 364 -18.39 -5.96 -20.10
N ASP A 365 -18.88 -6.33 -21.27
CA ASP A 365 -20.03 -5.68 -21.92
C ASP A 365 -21.35 -6.08 -21.23
N GLU A 366 -22.43 -5.36 -21.55
CA GLU A 366 -23.77 -5.59 -21.01
C GLU A 366 -24.33 -6.96 -21.41
N GLU A 367 -24.48 -7.85 -20.44
CA GLU A 367 -25.10 -9.17 -20.58
C GLU A 367 -26.42 -9.25 -19.78
N GLN A 368 -27.20 -10.32 -19.96
CA GLN A 368 -28.42 -10.53 -19.19
C GLN A 368 -28.07 -10.88 -17.73
N ILE A 369 -28.13 -9.87 -16.86
CA ILE A 369 -27.68 -9.93 -15.47
C ILE A 369 -28.83 -10.26 -14.52
N ARG A 370 -28.58 -11.14 -13.55
CA ARG A 370 -29.47 -11.37 -12.41
C ARG A 370 -28.92 -10.65 -11.17
N GLU A 371 -29.66 -9.68 -10.67
CA GLU A 371 -29.26 -8.84 -9.54
C GLU A 371 -29.69 -9.42 -8.20
N TYR A 372 -28.78 -9.39 -7.23
CA TYR A 372 -29.01 -9.82 -5.85
C TYR A 372 -28.37 -8.86 -4.86
N ALA A 373 -28.89 -8.81 -3.63
CA ALA A 373 -28.42 -7.87 -2.61
C ALA A 373 -27.13 -8.33 -1.91
N SER A 374 -26.76 -9.60 -2.02
CA SER A 374 -25.53 -10.12 -1.43
C SER A 374 -25.01 -11.39 -2.11
N ILE A 375 -23.73 -11.66 -1.91
CA ILE A 375 -23.06 -12.90 -2.34
C ILE A 375 -23.74 -14.15 -1.76
N LYS A 376 -24.21 -14.10 -0.51
CA LYS A 376 -24.97 -15.22 0.10
C LYS A 376 -26.25 -15.55 -0.68
N GLN A 377 -27.00 -14.54 -1.13
CA GLN A 377 -28.21 -14.78 -1.92
C GLN A 377 -27.87 -15.40 -3.29
N ILE A 378 -26.81 -14.90 -3.93
CA ILE A 378 -26.30 -15.48 -5.18
C ILE A 378 -25.93 -16.95 -4.98
N HIS A 379 -25.20 -17.26 -3.91
CA HIS A 379 -24.84 -18.62 -3.53
C HIS A 379 -26.09 -19.51 -3.37
N ASP A 380 -27.06 -19.09 -2.54
CA ASP A 380 -28.23 -19.90 -2.20
C ASP A 380 -29.11 -20.21 -3.41
N VAL A 381 -29.37 -19.20 -4.24
CA VAL A 381 -30.17 -19.38 -5.46
C VAL A 381 -29.43 -20.27 -6.45
N THR A 382 -28.11 -20.09 -6.58
CA THR A 382 -27.34 -20.93 -7.50
C THR A 382 -27.33 -22.37 -7.01
N MET A 383 -27.12 -22.62 -5.72
CA MET A 383 -27.14 -23.97 -5.14
C MET A 383 -28.49 -24.67 -5.30
N ALA A 384 -29.59 -23.92 -5.19
CA ALA A 384 -30.96 -24.42 -5.40
C ALA A 384 -31.33 -24.63 -6.88
N SER A 385 -30.52 -24.16 -7.83
CA SER A 385 -30.79 -24.31 -9.27
C SER A 385 -30.78 -25.79 -9.68
N ALA A 386 -31.80 -26.19 -10.44
CA ALA A 386 -31.89 -27.53 -11.03
C ALA A 386 -30.97 -27.72 -12.26
N THR A 387 -30.48 -26.63 -12.88
CA THR A 387 -29.69 -26.69 -14.11
C THR A 387 -28.19 -26.58 -13.88
N GLU A 388 -27.42 -27.39 -14.59
CA GLU A 388 -25.94 -27.29 -14.65
C GLU A 388 -25.49 -26.29 -15.73
N SER A 389 -26.02 -25.07 -15.67
CA SER A 389 -25.75 -24.01 -16.64
C SER A 389 -25.12 -22.80 -15.96
N GLY A 390 -24.09 -22.21 -16.59
CA GLY A 390 -23.54 -20.92 -16.17
C GLY A 390 -24.58 -19.81 -16.28
N ALA A 391 -24.67 -18.97 -15.25
CA ALA A 391 -25.48 -17.76 -15.27
C ALA A 391 -24.69 -16.59 -14.70
N ILE A 392 -25.03 -15.39 -15.15
CA ILE A 392 -24.35 -14.16 -14.74
C ILE A 392 -25.16 -13.50 -13.64
N TYR A 393 -24.49 -13.31 -12.52
CA TYR A 393 -25.02 -12.69 -11.32
C TYR A 393 -24.29 -11.38 -11.06
N MET A 394 -25.04 -10.37 -10.61
CA MET A 394 -24.47 -9.13 -10.09
C MET A 394 -24.83 -9.00 -8.63
N ASP A 395 -23.81 -8.75 -7.82
CA ASP A 395 -24.02 -8.30 -6.46
C ASP A 395 -24.21 -6.79 -6.48
N VAL A 396 -25.43 -6.34 -6.20
CA VAL A 396 -25.80 -4.91 -6.21
C VAL A 396 -25.01 -4.13 -5.16
N SER A 397 -24.59 -4.78 -4.08
CA SER A 397 -23.83 -4.10 -3.02
C SER A 397 -22.42 -3.73 -3.46
N THR A 398 -21.76 -4.59 -4.24
CA THR A 398 -20.37 -4.41 -4.67
C THR A 398 -20.24 -3.92 -6.11
N GLY A 399 -21.25 -4.15 -6.95
CA GLY A 399 -21.20 -3.93 -8.40
C GLY A 399 -20.43 -5.00 -9.17
N GLY A 400 -19.93 -6.04 -8.49
CA GLY A 400 -19.18 -7.14 -9.13
C GLY A 400 -20.10 -8.06 -9.93
N GLN A 401 -19.64 -8.51 -11.09
CA GLN A 401 -20.36 -9.49 -11.91
C GLN A 401 -19.61 -10.80 -12.01
N TYR A 402 -20.35 -11.89 -11.80
CA TYR A 402 -19.83 -13.24 -11.65
C TYR A 402 -20.57 -14.18 -12.59
N ASN A 403 -19.85 -14.88 -13.45
CA ASN A 403 -20.38 -16.04 -14.15
C ASN A 403 -20.22 -17.26 -13.25
N ILE A 404 -21.33 -17.71 -12.68
CA ILE A 404 -21.33 -18.84 -11.75
C ILE A 404 -21.96 -20.04 -12.44
N THR A 405 -21.18 -21.12 -12.52
CA THR A 405 -21.63 -22.39 -13.07
C THR A 405 -21.80 -23.40 -11.95
N ARG A 406 -23.03 -23.90 -11.80
CA ARG A 406 -23.30 -25.10 -11.03
C ARG A 406 -23.02 -26.33 -11.89
N LYS A 407 -22.38 -27.32 -11.31
CA LYS A 407 -22.31 -28.70 -11.84
C LYS A 407 -22.56 -29.69 -10.71
N LEU A 408 -22.91 -30.91 -11.05
CA LEU A 408 -23.14 -32.01 -10.13
C LEU A 408 -21.95 -32.96 -10.25
N ARG A 409 -21.36 -33.33 -9.11
CA ARG A 409 -20.20 -34.23 -9.11
C ARG A 409 -20.41 -35.44 -8.20
N GLY A 410 -19.86 -36.56 -8.65
CA GLY A 410 -19.89 -37.85 -7.97
C GLY A 410 -21.24 -38.56 -7.97
N LEU A 411 -21.29 -39.74 -7.34
CA LEU A 411 -22.45 -40.63 -7.26
C LEU A 411 -23.69 -39.98 -6.61
N ASP A 412 -23.48 -39.11 -5.62
CA ASP A 412 -24.58 -38.42 -4.90
C ASP A 412 -25.05 -37.13 -5.57
N SER A 413 -24.50 -36.78 -6.75
CA SER A 413 -24.84 -35.57 -7.49
C SER A 413 -24.78 -34.30 -6.63
N LEU A 414 -23.67 -34.13 -5.88
CA LEU A 414 -23.53 -32.97 -5.01
C LEU A 414 -23.23 -31.71 -5.83
N PRO A 415 -23.93 -30.60 -5.56
CA PRO A 415 -23.70 -29.35 -6.26
C PRO A 415 -22.33 -28.75 -5.95
N TRP A 416 -21.59 -28.40 -6.99
CA TRP A 416 -20.37 -27.58 -6.93
C TRP A 416 -20.64 -26.21 -7.58
N LEU A 417 -19.88 -25.18 -7.21
CA LEU A 417 -19.95 -23.88 -7.87
C LEU A 417 -18.56 -23.53 -8.39
N THR A 418 -18.46 -23.16 -9.66
CA THR A 418 -17.29 -22.47 -10.21
C THR A 418 -17.66 -21.04 -10.52
N CYS A 419 -16.85 -20.09 -10.06
CA CYS A 419 -17.10 -18.67 -10.18
C CYS A 419 -16.01 -18.04 -11.05
N ASP A 420 -16.39 -17.51 -12.22
CA ASP A 420 -15.52 -16.68 -13.05
C ASP A 420 -15.91 -15.22 -12.86
N ILE A 421 -14.94 -14.37 -12.53
CA ILE A 421 -15.15 -12.92 -12.46
C ILE A 421 -15.28 -12.40 -13.90
N ARG A 422 -16.40 -11.75 -14.22
CA ARG A 422 -16.67 -11.17 -15.55
C ARG A 422 -16.42 -9.67 -15.56
N HIS A 423 -16.95 -8.99 -14.54
CA HIS A 423 -16.75 -7.57 -14.31
C HIS A 423 -16.21 -7.37 -12.91
N SER A 424 -15.04 -6.76 -12.81
CA SER A 424 -14.49 -6.40 -11.51
C SER A 424 -15.22 -5.17 -10.95
N PRO A 425 -15.58 -5.16 -9.66
CA PRO A 425 -16.21 -3.99 -9.03
C PRO A 425 -15.29 -2.76 -8.95
N PHE A 426 -14.02 -2.91 -9.35
CA PHE A 426 -13.04 -1.83 -9.38
C PHE A 426 -13.03 -1.07 -10.70
N ALA A 427 -13.89 -1.43 -11.66
CA ALA A 427 -13.98 -0.77 -12.94
C ALA A 427 -14.65 0.60 -12.78
N SER A 428 -13.89 1.67 -12.99
CA SER A 428 -14.47 3.02 -12.97
C SER A 428 -15.32 3.29 -14.21
N ARG A 429 -16.39 4.05 -14.01
CA ARG A 429 -17.21 4.57 -15.10
C ARG A 429 -16.45 5.69 -15.83
N GLU A 430 -16.49 5.66 -17.16
CA GLU A 430 -15.98 6.77 -17.95
C GLU A 430 -16.98 7.93 -17.90
N PRO A 431 -16.52 9.18 -17.70
CA PRO A 431 -17.42 10.33 -17.75
C PRO A 431 -17.96 10.53 -19.17
N ASP A 432 -19.25 10.88 -19.25
CA ASP A 432 -20.00 11.06 -20.50
C ASP A 432 -19.68 12.41 -21.20
N GLY A 433 -18.82 13.24 -20.59
CA GLY A 433 -18.47 14.58 -21.05
C GLY A 433 -17.36 14.63 -22.10
N SER A 434 -17.28 15.75 -22.83
CA SER A 434 -16.22 16.04 -23.79
C SER A 434 -15.08 16.90 -23.20
N ARG A 435 -15.06 17.12 -21.89
CA ARG A 435 -14.03 17.93 -21.23
C ARG A 435 -12.71 17.17 -21.17
N ASP A 436 -11.61 17.92 -21.06
CA ASP A 436 -10.32 17.33 -20.72
C ASP A 436 -10.41 16.57 -19.39
N LYS A 437 -9.71 15.44 -19.30
CA LYS A 437 -9.74 14.58 -18.12
C LYS A 437 -8.53 14.82 -17.22
N THR A 438 -8.74 14.81 -15.92
CA THR A 438 -7.70 14.61 -14.91
C THR A 438 -7.80 13.19 -14.40
N GLU A 439 -6.90 12.32 -14.88
CA GLU A 439 -6.88 10.91 -14.51
C GLU A 439 -5.92 10.66 -13.34
N VAL A 440 -6.43 10.02 -12.29
CA VAL A 440 -5.65 9.50 -11.18
C VAL A 440 -5.65 7.98 -11.26
N ILE A 441 -4.53 7.44 -11.73
CA ILE A 441 -4.38 6.01 -12.01
C ILE A 441 -3.45 5.36 -10.98
N SER A 442 -3.91 4.25 -10.40
CA SER A 442 -3.09 3.43 -9.50
C SER A 442 -2.79 2.04 -10.07
N ASP A 443 -1.52 1.65 -10.01
CA ASP A 443 -1.02 0.31 -10.36
C ASP A 443 -1.21 -0.72 -9.24
N ILE A 444 -1.44 -0.23 -8.02
CA ILE A 444 -1.80 -1.06 -6.88
C ILE A 444 -3.30 -1.10 -6.79
N ARG A 445 -3.87 -2.29 -6.77
CA ARG A 445 -5.30 -2.49 -6.67
C ARG A 445 -5.67 -3.51 -5.63
N PRO A 446 -6.93 -3.52 -5.18
CA PRO A 446 -7.45 -4.61 -4.39
C PRO A 446 -7.52 -5.90 -5.20
N ALA A 447 -7.48 -7.03 -4.50
CA ALA A 447 -7.77 -8.32 -5.11
C ALA A 447 -9.27 -8.44 -5.37
N ASP A 448 -9.62 -9.04 -6.51
CA ASP A 448 -11.01 -9.42 -6.75
C ASP A 448 -11.42 -10.52 -5.76
N MET A 449 -12.72 -10.61 -5.48
CA MET A 449 -13.27 -11.61 -4.57
C MET A 449 -14.11 -12.60 -5.35
N ALA A 450 -14.13 -13.88 -4.96
CA ALA A 450 -14.94 -14.91 -5.60
C ALA A 450 -15.51 -15.92 -4.60
N ILE A 451 -16.62 -16.56 -4.98
CA ILE A 451 -17.14 -17.73 -4.28
C ILE A 451 -16.23 -18.89 -4.66
N ASP A 452 -15.56 -19.46 -3.67
CA ASP A 452 -14.69 -20.61 -3.88
C ASP A 452 -15.00 -21.71 -2.87
N GLN A 453 -14.45 -22.89 -3.12
CA GLN A 453 -14.67 -24.11 -2.36
C GLN A 453 -13.54 -24.32 -1.35
N TYR A 454 -13.88 -24.86 -0.20
CA TYR A 454 -12.91 -25.31 0.79
C TYR A 454 -13.18 -26.74 1.27
N TRP A 455 -12.12 -27.37 1.74
CA TRP A 455 -12.08 -28.73 2.25
C TRP A 455 -11.90 -28.75 3.77
N TRP A 456 -12.69 -29.55 4.48
CA TRP A 456 -12.66 -29.51 5.93
C TRP A 456 -12.17 -30.80 6.59
N GLN A 457 -12.16 -31.92 5.86
CA GLN A 457 -11.57 -33.19 6.27
C GLN A 457 -11.15 -34.00 5.05
N ASP A 458 -10.18 -34.90 5.19
CA ASP A 458 -9.96 -35.99 4.24
C ASP A 458 -10.77 -37.22 4.66
N LYS A 459 -11.18 -38.04 3.68
CA LYS A 459 -11.79 -39.35 3.91
C LYS A 459 -11.00 -40.44 3.17
N ALA A 460 -11.21 -41.69 3.57
CA ALA A 460 -10.59 -42.83 2.89
C ALA A 460 -10.95 -42.87 1.38
N PRO A 461 -10.09 -43.42 0.51
CA PRO A 461 -10.22 -43.35 -0.96
C PRO A 461 -11.52 -43.90 -1.56
N TYR A 462 -12.31 -44.63 -0.75
CA TYR A 462 -13.56 -45.30 -1.11
C TYR A 462 -14.75 -44.87 -0.25
N ALA A 463 -14.62 -43.82 0.57
CA ALA A 463 -15.70 -43.30 1.38
C ALA A 463 -16.60 -42.33 0.60
N ASP A 464 -17.84 -42.14 1.07
CA ASP A 464 -18.80 -41.19 0.48
C ASP A 464 -18.20 -39.81 0.23
N ILE A 465 -18.65 -39.15 -0.83
CA ILE A 465 -18.16 -37.86 -1.29
C ILE A 465 -18.14 -36.86 -0.12
N ILE A 466 -17.02 -36.15 0.03
CA ILE A 466 -16.91 -35.07 1.01
C ILE A 466 -17.79 -33.93 0.51
N GLN A 467 -18.79 -33.54 1.30
CA GLN A 467 -19.57 -32.33 1.03
C GLN A 467 -18.62 -31.13 1.11
N LYS A 468 -18.25 -30.60 -0.06
CA LYS A 468 -17.45 -29.38 -0.20
C LYS A 468 -18.33 -28.20 0.20
N LYS A 469 -17.71 -27.25 0.89
CA LYS A 469 -18.35 -26.04 1.39
C LYS A 469 -17.76 -24.82 0.68
N HIS A 470 -18.42 -23.68 0.78
CA HIS A 470 -18.10 -22.48 0.05
C HIS A 470 -17.79 -21.30 0.97
N TRP A 471 -16.87 -20.47 0.53
CA TRP A 471 -16.50 -19.24 1.22
C TRP A 471 -16.24 -18.12 0.23
N TRP A 472 -16.15 -16.90 0.76
CA TRP A 472 -15.89 -15.70 -0.02
C TRP A 472 -14.46 -15.21 0.22
N VAL A 473 -13.60 -15.36 -0.78
CA VAL A 473 -12.16 -15.20 -0.62
C VAL A 473 -11.56 -14.33 -1.73
N PRO A 474 -10.46 -13.62 -1.45
CA PRO A 474 -9.72 -12.92 -2.49
C PRO A 474 -9.09 -13.89 -3.47
N VAL A 475 -9.05 -13.51 -4.74
CA VAL A 475 -8.40 -14.24 -5.83
C VAL A 475 -7.29 -13.39 -6.40
N ILE A 476 -6.08 -13.94 -6.42
CA ILE A 476 -4.91 -13.28 -7.01
C ILE A 476 -4.22 -14.21 -7.99
N GLU A 477 -3.52 -13.58 -8.93
CA GLU A 477 -2.55 -14.26 -9.79
C GLU A 477 -1.20 -14.36 -9.07
N LYS A 478 -0.41 -15.36 -9.43
CA LYS A 478 0.94 -15.53 -8.89
C LYS A 478 1.82 -14.39 -9.36
N LYS A 479 2.14 -13.49 -8.43
CA LYS A 479 2.99 -12.32 -8.71
C LYS A 479 4.48 -12.64 -8.65
N GLY A 480 5.23 -12.10 -9.61
CA GLY A 480 6.68 -11.98 -9.60
C GLY A 480 7.18 -11.05 -8.52
N LEU A 481 8.49 -11.14 -8.23
CA LEU A 481 9.11 -10.45 -7.09
C LEU A 481 9.02 -8.92 -7.17
N SER A 482 9.07 -8.35 -8.38
CA SER A 482 9.05 -6.90 -8.63
C SER A 482 7.67 -6.36 -9.01
N GLU A 483 6.66 -7.23 -9.11
CA GLU A 483 5.31 -6.82 -9.47
C GLU A 483 4.61 -6.14 -8.28
N PRO A 484 3.65 -5.22 -8.53
CA PRO A 484 2.98 -4.48 -7.47
C PRO A 484 2.18 -5.40 -6.54
N PRO A 485 2.14 -5.15 -5.22
CA PRO A 485 1.33 -5.93 -4.28
C PRO A 485 -0.16 -5.68 -4.46
N CYS A 486 -1.00 -6.51 -3.82
CA CYS A 486 -2.43 -6.22 -3.65
C CYS A 486 -2.69 -5.63 -2.25
N ILE A 487 -3.72 -4.81 -2.12
CA ILE A 487 -4.17 -4.25 -0.83
C ILE A 487 -5.56 -4.77 -0.49
N MET A 488 -5.83 -5.06 0.78
CA MET A 488 -7.17 -5.45 1.26
C MET A 488 -7.40 -4.91 2.67
N PHE A 489 -8.65 -4.82 3.11
CA PHE A 489 -8.95 -4.58 4.52
C PHE A 489 -9.11 -5.89 5.28
N TRP A 490 -8.54 -5.97 6.47
CA TRP A 490 -8.83 -7.04 7.40
C TRP A 490 -10.15 -6.77 8.15
N ALA A 491 -11.09 -7.70 8.02
CA ALA A 491 -12.44 -7.61 8.58
C ALA A 491 -12.64 -8.47 9.84
N GLY A 492 -11.59 -9.16 10.30
CA GLY A 492 -11.68 -10.12 11.41
C GLY A 492 -12.27 -11.46 10.96
N MET A 493 -12.83 -12.23 11.89
CA MET A 493 -13.45 -13.51 11.59
C MET A 493 -14.83 -13.31 10.95
N ALA A 494 -15.14 -14.11 9.92
CA ALA A 494 -16.43 -14.15 9.25
C ALA A 494 -16.92 -15.60 9.11
N ALA A 495 -18.24 -15.79 9.11
CA ALA A 495 -18.84 -17.09 8.81
C ALA A 495 -18.63 -17.48 7.34
N THR A 496 -18.71 -18.76 7.03
CA THR A 496 -18.73 -19.29 5.65
C THR A 496 -20.12 -19.17 5.01
N LEU A 497 -20.24 -19.46 3.71
CA LEU A 497 -21.51 -19.31 2.99
C LEU A 497 -22.58 -20.32 3.43
N GLU A 498 -22.19 -21.41 4.09
CA GLU A 498 -23.11 -22.36 4.74
C GLU A 498 -23.78 -21.79 5.99
N ASN A 499 -23.12 -20.84 6.67
CA ASN A 499 -23.57 -20.25 7.93
C ASN A 499 -23.90 -21.29 9.02
N ASP A 500 -23.05 -22.32 9.16
CA ASP A 500 -23.25 -23.45 10.07
C ASP A 500 -22.33 -23.42 11.30
N GLY A 501 -21.75 -22.25 11.61
CA GLY A 501 -20.77 -22.07 12.67
C GLY A 501 -19.31 -22.20 12.23
N SER A 502 -19.07 -22.60 10.97
CA SER A 502 -17.74 -22.53 10.36
C SER A 502 -17.35 -21.06 10.09
N GLU A 503 -16.14 -20.68 10.48
CA GLU A 503 -15.64 -19.29 10.37
C GLU A 503 -14.19 -19.23 9.90
N TYR A 504 -13.78 -18.11 9.30
CA TYR A 504 -12.42 -17.91 8.79
C TYR A 504 -12.00 -16.43 8.89
N PRO A 505 -10.70 -16.13 8.94
CA PRO A 505 -10.20 -14.76 8.87
C PRO A 505 -10.50 -14.15 7.49
N LEU A 506 -11.33 -13.11 7.46
CA LEU A 506 -11.73 -12.44 6.22
C LEU A 506 -10.86 -11.21 5.97
N ILE A 507 -10.33 -11.12 4.76
CA ILE A 507 -9.88 -9.86 4.16
C ILE A 507 -10.77 -9.54 2.96
N MET A 508 -11.13 -8.27 2.78
CA MET A 508 -12.12 -7.83 1.81
C MET A 508 -11.81 -6.45 1.25
N SER A 509 -12.36 -6.14 0.07
CA SER A 509 -12.18 -4.86 -0.61
C SER A 509 -13.36 -3.90 -0.41
N HIS A 510 -14.49 -4.39 0.09
CA HIS A 510 -15.73 -3.62 0.23
C HIS A 510 -15.99 -3.23 1.69
N HIS A 511 -17.01 -2.42 1.97
CA HIS A 511 -17.40 -2.04 3.33
C HIS A 511 -18.39 -3.01 3.99
N THR A 512 -19.03 -3.88 3.20
CA THR A 512 -19.92 -4.97 3.64
C THR A 512 -19.32 -6.34 3.38
N ASP A 513 -19.61 -7.31 4.26
CA ASP A 513 -19.25 -8.71 4.05
C ASP A 513 -20.18 -9.41 3.04
N HIS A 514 -19.94 -10.70 2.79
CA HIS A 514 -20.71 -11.51 1.84
C HIS A 514 -22.18 -11.77 2.25
N PHE A 515 -22.59 -11.37 3.46
CA PHE A 515 -24.00 -11.35 3.89
C PHE A 515 -24.65 -9.98 3.69
N GLY A 516 -23.90 -8.97 3.27
CA GLY A 516 -24.34 -7.58 3.19
C GLY A 516 -24.25 -6.83 4.53
N ALA A 517 -23.62 -7.40 5.56
CA ALA A 517 -23.47 -6.73 6.85
C ALA A 517 -22.30 -5.74 6.80
N LYS A 518 -22.52 -4.50 7.26
CA LYS A 518 -21.49 -3.45 7.31
C LYS A 518 -20.39 -3.82 8.32
N ARG A 519 -19.15 -3.91 7.85
CA ARG A 519 -17.95 -4.22 8.66
C ARG A 519 -16.98 -3.05 8.77
N LEU A 520 -16.99 -2.18 7.77
CA LEU A 520 -16.13 -1.01 7.64
C LEU A 520 -16.98 0.20 7.25
N ASN A 521 -16.42 1.40 7.34
CA ASN A 521 -17.00 2.62 6.78
C ASN A 521 -16.27 3.06 5.51
N THR A 522 -15.30 2.28 5.02
CA THR A 522 -14.57 2.54 3.77
C THR A 522 -14.65 1.31 2.87
N SER A 523 -14.94 1.55 1.59
CA SER A 523 -14.75 0.61 0.49
C SER A 523 -13.53 1.03 -0.34
N LEU A 524 -12.79 0.05 -0.89
CA LEU A 524 -11.74 0.28 -1.88
C LEU A 524 -12.30 0.42 -3.30
N HIS A 525 -13.63 0.45 -3.46
CA HIS A 525 -14.25 0.65 -4.76
C HIS A 525 -14.14 2.12 -5.16
N PRO A 526 -13.85 2.43 -6.45
CA PRO A 526 -13.78 3.81 -6.91
C PRO A 526 -15.05 4.62 -6.60
N GLU A 527 -16.21 4.04 -6.91
CA GLU A 527 -17.53 4.65 -6.79
C GLU A 527 -18.44 3.87 -5.83
N GLY A 528 -19.63 4.41 -5.58
CA GLY A 528 -20.64 3.82 -4.70
C GLY A 528 -20.54 4.28 -3.24
N PRO A 529 -21.50 3.85 -2.39
CA PRO A 529 -21.56 4.24 -0.98
C PRO A 529 -20.28 3.88 -0.23
N ASP A 530 -19.77 4.82 0.57
CA ASP A 530 -18.51 4.68 1.32
C ASP A 530 -17.29 4.38 0.41
N GLY A 531 -17.41 4.59 -0.90
CA GLY A 531 -16.37 4.40 -1.90
C GLY A 531 -15.27 5.48 -1.83
N LEU A 532 -14.19 5.26 -2.58
CA LEU A 532 -13.01 6.13 -2.54
C LEU A 532 -13.35 7.56 -2.98
N ILE A 533 -14.12 7.72 -4.06
CA ILE A 533 -14.46 9.05 -4.57
C ILE A 533 -15.30 9.83 -3.57
N GLU A 534 -16.37 9.22 -3.04
CA GLU A 534 -17.25 9.84 -2.05
C GLU A 534 -16.46 10.23 -0.78
N LYS A 535 -15.65 9.30 -0.26
CA LYS A 535 -15.03 9.45 1.04
C LYS A 535 -13.76 10.31 1.03
N TYR A 536 -12.91 10.16 0.03
CA TYR A 536 -11.57 10.78 0.02
C TYR A 536 -11.37 11.77 -1.11
N HIS A 537 -11.99 11.59 -2.29
CA HIS A 537 -11.72 12.46 -3.43
C HIS A 537 -12.76 13.58 -3.62
N GLY A 538 -13.87 13.57 -2.87
CA GLY A 538 -15.03 14.45 -3.12
C GLY A 538 -14.68 15.93 -3.31
N MET A 539 -13.86 16.52 -2.44
CA MET A 539 -13.48 17.94 -2.59
C MET A 539 -12.49 18.16 -3.73
N MET A 540 -11.53 17.26 -3.91
CA MET A 540 -10.58 17.34 -5.03
C MET A 540 -11.32 17.26 -6.36
N LYS A 541 -12.28 16.34 -6.49
CA LYS A 541 -13.18 16.20 -7.64
C LYS A 541 -13.98 17.49 -7.88
N ALA A 542 -14.71 17.96 -6.87
CA ALA A 542 -15.51 19.18 -6.97
C ALA A 542 -14.65 20.42 -7.29
N TRP A 543 -13.42 20.45 -6.80
CA TRP A 543 -12.46 21.49 -7.13
C TRP A 543 -12.01 21.37 -8.58
N THR A 544 -11.60 20.20 -9.08
CA THR A 544 -11.15 19.99 -10.47
C THR A 544 -12.24 20.26 -11.51
N GLU A 545 -13.51 19.98 -11.18
CA GLU A 545 -14.66 20.10 -12.11
C GLU A 545 -15.26 21.52 -12.22
N LYS A 546 -14.63 22.53 -11.60
CA LYS A 546 -14.98 23.95 -11.78
C LYS A 546 -13.88 24.73 -12.48
N ASP A 547 -14.28 25.78 -13.19
CA ASP A 547 -13.33 26.78 -13.69
C ASP A 547 -12.68 27.49 -12.51
N LYS A 548 -11.37 27.77 -12.61
CA LYS A 548 -10.61 28.44 -11.55
C LYS A 548 -9.91 29.66 -12.10
N MET A 549 -9.92 30.75 -11.33
CA MET A 549 -9.01 31.86 -11.57
C MET A 549 -7.59 31.51 -11.12
N LYS A 550 -6.61 31.83 -11.97
CA LYS A 550 -5.18 31.84 -11.64
C LYS A 550 -4.67 33.26 -11.57
N VAL A 551 -3.89 33.55 -10.54
CA VAL A 551 -3.28 34.87 -10.32
C VAL A 551 -1.78 34.65 -10.16
N LYS A 552 -0.99 35.28 -11.02
CA LYS A 552 0.48 35.33 -10.89
C LYS A 552 0.90 36.75 -10.60
N GLY A 553 1.69 36.96 -9.56
CA GLY A 553 2.16 38.30 -9.21
C GLY A 553 3.27 38.29 -8.18
N SER A 554 3.87 39.45 -7.98
CA SER A 554 4.95 39.65 -7.02
C SER A 554 4.41 40.25 -5.73
N PHE A 555 4.83 39.73 -4.58
CA PHE A 555 4.31 40.09 -3.26
C PHE A 555 5.42 40.57 -2.31
N LEU A 556 5.11 41.59 -1.52
CA LEU A 556 5.96 42.16 -0.46
C LEU A 556 5.81 41.36 0.84
N LEU A 557 6.45 40.18 0.91
CA LEU A 557 6.48 39.36 2.12
C LEU A 557 7.78 39.60 2.91
N SER A 558 7.65 39.85 4.21
CA SER A 558 8.80 39.98 5.11
C SER A 558 9.42 38.60 5.43
N PRO A 559 10.70 38.55 5.86
CA PRO A 559 11.34 37.30 6.28
C PRO A 559 10.59 36.57 7.40
N LEU A 560 9.93 37.32 8.30
CA LEU A 560 9.12 36.73 9.38
C LEU A 560 7.83 36.10 8.85
N GLU A 561 7.21 36.71 7.83
CA GLU A 561 6.03 36.15 7.17
C GLU A 561 6.40 34.88 6.40
N LEU A 562 7.49 34.90 5.62
CA LEU A 562 8.00 33.71 4.92
C LEU A 562 8.30 32.55 5.88
N LYS A 563 8.93 32.83 7.03
CA LYS A 563 9.18 31.80 8.06
C LYS A 563 7.91 31.16 8.61
N LYS A 564 6.82 31.93 8.71
CA LYS A 564 5.53 31.48 9.27
C LYS A 564 4.60 30.91 8.20
N LEU A 565 4.91 31.13 6.94
CA LEU A 565 4.10 30.69 5.82
C LEU A 565 4.15 29.16 5.75
N ASP A 566 2.97 28.58 5.55
CA ASP A 566 2.79 27.17 5.27
C ASP A 566 2.15 27.11 3.89
N ILE A 567 2.77 26.41 2.93
CA ILE A 567 2.27 26.31 1.55
C ILE A 567 0.83 25.75 1.48
N ARG A 568 0.37 25.09 2.54
CA ARG A 568 -0.99 24.55 2.70
C ARG A 568 -2.03 25.60 3.09
N ASP A 569 -1.61 26.78 3.53
CA ASP A 569 -2.55 27.81 3.97
C ASP A 569 -3.22 28.49 2.78
N LYS A 570 -4.45 28.98 3.03
CA LYS A 570 -5.22 29.78 2.07
C LYS A 570 -4.92 31.26 2.25
N VAL A 571 -4.90 31.95 1.12
CA VAL A 571 -4.68 33.39 1.03
C VAL A 571 -5.96 34.08 0.58
N PHE A 572 -6.34 35.14 1.27
CA PHE A 572 -7.35 36.09 0.83
C PHE A 572 -6.69 37.20 0.00
N LEU A 573 -7.21 37.41 -1.21
CA LEU A 573 -6.76 38.45 -2.13
C LEU A 573 -7.96 39.03 -2.90
N LYS A 574 -8.15 40.34 -2.76
CA LYS A 574 -9.17 41.18 -3.41
C LYS A 574 -10.58 40.57 -3.40
N GLY A 575 -11.03 40.07 -2.24
CA GLY A 575 -12.37 39.52 -2.09
C GLY A 575 -12.52 38.04 -2.42
N ARG A 576 -11.44 37.36 -2.83
CA ARG A 576 -11.43 35.93 -3.20
C ARG A 576 -10.41 35.14 -2.38
N LEU A 577 -10.59 33.82 -2.37
CA LEU A 577 -9.72 32.88 -1.69
C LEU A 577 -8.90 32.07 -2.71
N PHE A 578 -7.61 31.92 -2.41
CA PHE A 578 -6.67 31.22 -3.25
C PHE A 578 -5.83 30.23 -2.44
N TYR A 579 -5.54 29.09 -3.06
CA TYR A 579 -4.44 28.23 -2.68
C TYR A 579 -3.13 28.76 -3.27
N ILE A 580 -2.04 28.57 -2.54
CA ILE A 580 -0.70 28.83 -3.04
C ILE A 580 -0.26 27.61 -3.85
N GLN A 581 -0.01 27.78 -5.15
CA GLN A 581 0.54 26.71 -6.00
C GLN A 581 2.06 26.70 -5.96
N LYS A 582 2.67 27.89 -6.00
CA LYS A 582 4.12 28.04 -6.09
C LYS A 582 4.57 29.36 -5.47
N LEU A 583 5.71 29.31 -4.79
CA LEU A 583 6.44 30.47 -4.28
C LEU A 583 7.83 30.47 -4.91
N ASN A 584 8.27 31.63 -5.40
CA ASN A 584 9.62 31.84 -5.90
C ASN A 584 10.19 33.15 -5.35
N TYR A 585 11.35 33.09 -4.72
CA TYR A 585 12.05 34.27 -4.23
C TYR A 585 13.54 34.01 -4.12
N SER A 586 14.32 35.08 -4.08
CA SER A 586 15.77 35.02 -3.97
C SER A 586 16.29 35.78 -2.75
N LEU A 587 17.32 35.20 -2.11
CA LEU A 587 18.05 35.81 -1.02
C LEU A 587 19.46 36.15 -1.47
N SER A 588 19.86 37.41 -1.28
CA SER A 588 21.27 37.83 -1.34
C SER A 588 21.77 38.16 0.07
N HIS A 589 23.02 38.63 0.19
CA HIS A 589 23.60 38.97 1.50
C HIS A 589 22.70 39.83 2.37
N MET A 590 22.10 40.88 1.81
CA MET A 590 21.36 41.89 2.57
C MET A 590 19.93 42.11 2.07
N HIS A 591 19.54 41.47 0.97
CA HIS A 591 18.26 41.71 0.33
C HIS A 591 17.45 40.41 0.17
N LEU A 592 16.14 40.54 0.36
CA LEU A 592 15.13 39.58 -0.02
C LEU A 592 14.37 40.21 -1.18
N SER A 593 14.33 39.54 -2.31
CA SER A 593 13.56 40.00 -3.48
C SER A 593 12.05 39.91 -3.22
N LEU A 594 11.28 40.51 -4.13
CA LEU A 594 9.83 40.28 -4.14
C LEU A 594 9.55 38.78 -4.32
N VAL A 595 8.49 38.30 -3.68
CA VAL A 595 8.11 36.90 -3.76
C VAL A 595 7.13 36.74 -4.92
N ASP A 596 7.56 36.07 -5.98
CA ASP A 596 6.68 35.70 -7.08
C ASP A 596 5.82 34.51 -6.64
N VAL A 597 4.50 34.67 -6.74
CA VAL A 597 3.54 33.67 -6.29
C VAL A 597 2.58 33.31 -7.40
N ASP A 598 2.40 32.01 -7.62
CA ASP A 598 1.31 31.46 -8.41
C ASP A 598 0.18 31.04 -7.46
N LEU A 599 -0.98 31.67 -7.61
CA LEU A 599 -2.19 31.43 -6.84
C LEU A 599 -3.26 30.79 -7.74
N ILE A 600 -4.04 29.87 -7.18
CA ILE A 600 -5.21 29.27 -7.85
C ILE A 600 -6.43 29.32 -6.94
N GLU A 601 -7.58 29.64 -7.53
CA GLU A 601 -8.82 29.84 -6.79
C GLU A 601 -9.22 28.58 -5.99
N CYS A 602 -9.63 28.84 -4.74
CA CYS A 602 -10.08 27.81 -3.82
C CYS A 602 -11.36 27.15 -4.27
#